data_AF-A0A401MEW2-F1
#
_entry.id   AF-A0A401MEW2-F1
#
_cell.length_a   1.000
_cell.length_b   1.000
_cell.length_c   1.000
_cell.angle_alpha   90.00
_cell.angle_beta   90.00
_cell.angle_gamma   90.00
#
_symmetry.space_group_name_H-M   'P 1'
#
loop_
_entity.id
_entity.type
_entity.pdbx_description
1 polymer ?
#
loop_
_entity_poly.entity_id
_entity_poly.type
_entity_poly.pdbx_seq_one_letter_code
_entity_poly.pdbx_strand_id
1 'polypeptide(L)'
;MVGSAGTVGLQVAGVAGVPSSGVTSVVVNVTATGGTSSSYVTVYPDGSPRPAVSNLNFSAGETFPNLVVVPVINGKVDFYNNAGSVNLVADLTGYFTG
;
A
#
# COMPACT_ATOMS: atom_id res chain seq x y z
N MET A 1 -6.99 -8.62 5.25
CA MET A 1 -7.93 -8.50 4.12
C MET A 1 -8.42 -7.06 4.05
N VAL A 2 -8.48 -6.46 2.86
CA VAL A 2 -9.09 -5.13 2.62
C VAL A 2 -10.39 -5.35 1.86
N GLY A 3 -11.50 -4.80 2.38
CA GLY A 3 -12.82 -4.95 1.79
C GLY A 3 -13.08 -4.02 0.60
N SER A 4 -14.32 -4.04 0.10
CA SER A 4 -14.74 -3.23 -1.04
C SER A 4 -14.79 -1.77 -0.63
N ALA A 5 -14.24 -0.89 -1.47
CA ALA A 5 -14.01 0.52 -1.15
C ALA A 5 -13.29 0.75 0.20
N GLY A 6 -12.55 -0.25 0.69
CA GLY A 6 -11.88 -0.22 1.98
C GLY A 6 -10.47 0.35 1.88
N THR A 7 -10.02 0.98 2.97
CA THR A 7 -8.63 1.42 3.15
C THR A 7 -8.06 0.79 4.40
N VAL A 8 -6.79 0.39 4.35
CA VAL A 8 -5.99 0.03 5.53
C VAL A 8 -4.72 0.89 5.57
N GLY A 9 -4.42 1.44 6.73
CA GLY A 9 -3.17 2.15 7.00
C GLY A 9 -2.13 1.22 7.60
N LEU A 10 -0.91 1.24 7.07
CA LEU A 10 0.23 0.47 7.53
C LEU A 10 1.26 1.39 8.20
N GLN A 11 1.61 1.09 9.45
CA GLN A 11 2.76 1.71 10.11
C GLN A 11 4.05 1.22 9.46
N VAL A 12 4.85 2.15 8.95
CA VAL A 12 6.14 1.85 8.30
C VAL A 12 7.32 2.48 9.05
N ALA A 13 7.16 3.68 9.61
CA ALA A 13 8.22 4.28 10.43
C ALA A 13 8.34 3.56 11.77
N GLY A 14 9.57 3.34 12.23
CA GLY A 14 9.86 2.61 13.47
C GLY A 14 9.63 1.10 13.40
N VAL A 15 9.41 0.55 12.19
CA VAL A 15 9.15 -0.87 11.97
C VAL A 15 10.28 -1.47 11.11
N ALA A 16 10.69 -2.70 11.42
CA ALA A 16 11.62 -3.48 10.60
C ALA A 16 12.92 -2.75 10.17
N GLY A 17 13.48 -1.92 11.06
CA GLY A 17 14.72 -1.18 10.81
C GLY A 17 14.53 0.19 10.15
N VAL A 18 13.30 0.58 9.80
CA VAL A 18 12.98 1.94 9.36
C VAL A 18 13.05 2.89 10.56
N PRO A 19 13.76 4.03 10.47
CA PRO A 19 13.78 5.04 11.54
C PRO A 19 12.37 5.50 11.94
N SER A 20 12.19 5.84 13.21
CA SER A 20 10.91 6.38 13.70
C SER A 20 10.64 7.82 13.27
N SER A 21 11.66 8.53 12.78
CA SER A 21 11.61 9.93 12.37
C SER A 21 12.57 10.21 11.21
N GLY A 22 12.35 11.30 10.47
CA GLY A 22 13.20 11.69 9.34
C GLY A 22 13.01 10.84 8.08
N VAL A 23 12.00 9.95 8.06
CA VAL A 23 11.65 9.16 6.87
C VAL A 23 10.71 9.97 6.00
N THR A 24 11.11 10.20 4.75
CA THR A 24 10.34 11.01 3.79
C THR A 24 9.51 10.15 2.84
N SER A 25 9.98 8.94 2.53
CA SER A 25 9.30 8.00 1.63
C SER A 25 9.76 6.57 1.89
N VAL A 26 8.92 5.59 1.54
CA VAL A 26 9.27 4.17 1.55
C VAL A 26 9.14 3.56 0.17
N VAL A 27 9.94 2.52 -0.07
CA VAL A 27 9.87 1.65 -1.25
C VAL A 27 9.29 0.33 -0.80
N VAL A 28 8.13 -0.03 -1.35
CA VAL A 28 7.36 -1.20 -0.93
C VAL A 28 6.97 -2.02 -2.16
N ASN A 29 7.26 -3.32 -2.16
CA ASN A 29 6.67 -4.24 -3.11
C ASN A 29 5.30 -4.67 -2.60
N VAL A 30 4.25 -4.34 -3.34
CA VAL A 30 2.86 -4.57 -2.94
C VAL A 30 2.29 -5.71 -3.77
N THR A 31 1.88 -6.79 -3.13
CA THR A 31 1.30 -7.96 -3.79
C THR A 31 -0.16 -8.10 -3.40
N ALA A 32 -1.05 -8.04 -4.38
CA ALA A 32 -2.45 -8.45 -4.21
C ALA A 32 -2.56 -9.96 -4.42
N THR A 33 -3.29 -10.65 -3.55
CA THR A 33 -3.57 -12.09 -3.68
C THR A 33 -4.93 -12.45 -3.11
N GLY A 34 -5.53 -13.53 -3.60
CA GLY A 34 -6.84 -14.02 -3.13
C GLY A 34 -7.98 -13.02 -3.37
N GLY A 35 -7.89 -12.18 -4.40
CA GLY A 35 -8.91 -11.21 -4.76
C GLY A 35 -10.24 -11.87 -5.14
N THR A 36 -11.37 -11.35 -4.67
CA THR A 36 -12.70 -11.92 -4.96
C THR A 36 -13.40 -11.31 -6.17
N SER A 37 -12.85 -10.24 -6.75
CA SER A 37 -13.37 -9.54 -7.93
C SER A 37 -12.20 -8.85 -8.64
N SER A 38 -12.36 -8.54 -9.94
CA SER A 38 -11.45 -7.61 -10.59
C SER A 38 -11.49 -6.26 -9.89
N SER A 39 -10.32 -5.71 -9.58
CA SER A 39 -10.15 -4.50 -8.78
C SER A 39 -8.79 -3.86 -9.02
N TYR A 40 -8.52 -2.80 -8.28
CA TYR A 40 -7.24 -2.13 -8.24
C TYR A 40 -6.89 -1.68 -6.82
N VAL A 41 -5.60 -1.49 -6.58
CA VAL A 41 -5.06 -0.89 -5.34
C VAL A 41 -4.47 0.47 -5.64
N THR A 42 -4.79 1.44 -4.78
CA THR A 42 -4.10 2.75 -4.72
C THR A 42 -3.31 2.81 -3.42
N VAL A 43 -2.03 3.15 -3.50
CA VAL A 43 -1.11 3.30 -2.38
C VAL A 43 -0.72 4.77 -2.28
N TYR A 44 -0.93 5.38 -1.12
CA TYR A 44 -0.79 6.83 -0.97
C TYR A 44 -0.44 7.21 0.49
N PRO A 45 0.04 8.45 0.73
CA PRO A 45 0.41 8.87 2.07
C PRO A 45 -0.79 8.90 3.02
N ASP A 46 -0.59 8.45 4.25
CA ASP A 46 -1.62 8.43 5.29
C ASP A 46 -2.23 9.81 5.52
N GLY A 47 -3.56 9.84 5.68
CA GLY A 47 -4.32 11.07 5.93
C GLY A 47 -4.38 12.05 4.74
N SER A 48 -3.79 11.71 3.59
CA SER A 48 -3.90 12.53 2.37
C SER A 48 -5.14 12.15 1.55
N PRO A 49 -5.70 13.07 0.75
CA PRO A 49 -6.76 12.73 -0.19
C PRO A 49 -6.31 11.62 -1.14
N ARG A 50 -7.10 10.55 -1.23
CA ARG A 50 -6.80 9.42 -2.12
C ARG A 50 -6.72 9.89 -3.58
N PRO A 51 -5.60 9.67 -4.28
CA PRO A 51 -5.50 9.96 -5.71
C PRO A 51 -6.45 9.09 -6.56
N ALA A 52 -6.91 9.61 -7.70
CA ALA A 52 -7.71 8.87 -8.67
C ALA A 52 -6.83 8.05 -9.64
N VAL A 53 -5.80 7.39 -9.13
CA VAL A 53 -4.87 6.53 -9.90
C VAL A 53 -4.68 5.20 -9.20
N SER A 54 -4.38 4.13 -9.94
CA SER A 54 -4.03 2.81 -9.40
C SER A 54 -2.53 2.54 -9.50
N ASN A 55 -2.00 1.76 -8.56
CA ASN A 55 -0.63 1.24 -8.61
C ASN A 55 -0.59 -0.18 -9.18
N LEU A 56 -1.59 -1.00 -8.88
CA LEU A 56 -1.74 -2.33 -9.46
C LEU A 56 -3.21 -2.67 -9.70
N ASN A 57 -3.46 -3.45 -10.73
CA ASN A 57 -4.80 -3.90 -11.15
C ASN A 57 -4.74 -5.42 -11.22
N PHE A 58 -5.79 -6.10 -10.74
CA PHE A 58 -5.82 -7.56 -10.67
C PHE A 58 -7.22 -8.09 -10.96
N SER A 59 -7.30 -9.32 -11.46
CA SER A 59 -8.54 -10.09 -11.62
C SER A 59 -8.80 -10.97 -10.41
N ALA A 60 -10.03 -11.49 -10.29
CA ALA A 60 -10.36 -12.43 -9.23
C ALA A 60 -9.45 -13.66 -9.25
N GLY A 61 -8.94 -14.07 -8.09
CA GLY A 61 -8.03 -15.21 -7.92
C GLY A 61 -6.57 -14.97 -8.32
N GLU A 62 -6.24 -13.84 -8.96
CA GLU A 62 -4.86 -13.55 -9.36
C GLU A 62 -3.98 -13.16 -8.17
N THR A 63 -2.69 -13.46 -8.30
CA THR A 63 -1.63 -12.91 -7.44
C THR A 63 -0.74 -12.02 -8.28
N PHE A 64 -0.73 -10.72 -7.99
CA PHE A 64 -0.07 -9.71 -8.83
C PHE A 64 0.70 -8.70 -7.99
N PRO A 65 2.05 -8.61 -8.15
CA PRO A 65 2.88 -7.64 -7.45
C PRO A 65 3.11 -6.35 -8.25
N ASN A 66 3.37 -5.24 -7.55
CA ASN A 66 3.93 -4.02 -8.12
C ASN A 66 4.79 -3.26 -7.09
N LEU A 67 5.95 -2.73 -7.52
CA LEU A 67 6.81 -1.90 -6.69
C LEU A 67 6.30 -0.46 -6.63
N VAL A 68 6.19 0.09 -5.43
CA VAL A 68 5.68 1.44 -5.18
C VAL A 68 6.69 2.24 -4.37
N VAL A 69 6.94 3.49 -4.78
CA VAL A 69 7.57 4.51 -3.93
C VAL A 69 6.48 5.46 -3.47
N VAL A 70 6.35 5.64 -2.16
CA VAL A 70 5.25 6.43 -1.58
C VAL A 70 5.76 7.31 -0.42
N PRO A 71 5.37 8.60 -0.38
CA PRO A 71 5.70 9.45 0.74
C PRO A 71 5.10 8.93 2.05
N VAL A 72 5.84 9.15 3.14
CA VAL A 72 5.39 8.78 4.49
C VAL A 72 4.94 10.03 5.22
N ILE A 73 3.70 10.02 5.70
CA ILE A 73 3.13 11.05 6.58
C ILE A 73 2.69 10.35 7.86
N ASN A 74 2.99 10.95 9.01
CA ASN A 74 2.69 10.38 10.34
C ASN A 74 3.21 8.94 10.55
N GLY A 75 4.27 8.57 9.81
CA GLY A 75 4.88 7.23 9.89
C GLY A 75 4.10 6.13 9.16
N LYS A 76 3.06 6.46 8.40
CA LYS A 76 2.14 5.50 7.78
C LYS A 76 1.95 5.70 6.27
N VAL A 77 1.42 4.66 5.65
CA VAL A 77 0.99 4.61 4.24
C VAL A 77 -0.36 3.91 4.16
N ASP A 78 -1.26 4.44 3.32
CA ASP A 78 -2.59 3.90 3.10
C ASP A 78 -2.67 3.05 1.83
N PHE A 79 -3.47 1.99 1.91
CA PHE A 79 -3.76 1.05 0.82
C PHE A 79 -5.26 0.95 0.64
N TYR A 80 -5.76 1.48 -0.48
CA TYR A 80 -7.17 1.41 -0.85
C TYR A 80 -7.43 0.26 -1.82
N ASN A 81 -8.50 -0.51 -1.61
CA ASN A 81 -9.03 -1.48 -2.57
C ASN A 81 -10.39 -1.02 -3.11
N ASN A 82 -10.57 -1.05 -4.43
CA ASN A 82 -11.80 -0.54 -5.06
C ASN A 82 -13.02 -1.44 -4.91
N ALA A 83 -12.90 -2.72 -5.29
CA ALA A 83 -14.00 -3.66 -5.36
C ALA A 83 -13.62 -5.03 -4.77
N GLY A 84 -14.64 -5.79 -4.34
CA GLY A 84 -14.43 -7.11 -3.73
C GLY A 84 -13.58 -7.04 -2.46
N SER A 85 -12.94 -8.15 -2.11
CA SER A 85 -11.95 -8.20 -1.04
C SER A 85 -10.64 -8.79 -1.54
N VAL A 86 -9.53 -8.40 -0.92
CA VAL A 86 -8.19 -8.83 -1.32
C VAL A 86 -7.26 -8.91 -0.11
N ASN A 87 -6.29 -9.82 -0.17
CA ASN A 87 -5.15 -9.80 0.74
C ASN A 87 -4.01 -9.01 0.11
N LEU A 88 -3.45 -8.09 0.89
CA LEU A 88 -2.28 -7.32 0.49
C LEU A 88 -1.09 -7.78 1.32
N VAL A 89 0.00 -8.11 0.64
CA VAL A 89 1.32 -8.29 1.24
C VAL A 89 2.15 -7.07 0.84
N ALA A 90 2.82 -6.46 1.82
CA ALA A 90 3.60 -5.25 1.64
C ALA A 90 5.02 -5.51 2.16
N ASP A 91 5.96 -5.70 1.25
CA ASP A 91 7.36 -5.97 1.58
C ASP A 91 8.17 -4.68 1.47
N LEU A 92 8.63 -4.18 2.61
CA LEU A 92 9.47 -2.97 2.66
C LEU A 92 10.87 -3.28 2.12
N THR A 93 11.24 -2.67 1.00
CA THR A 93 12.51 -2.90 0.30
C THR A 93 13.53 -1.78 0.56
N GLY A 94 13.07 -0.61 0.99
CA GLY A 94 13.93 0.52 1.33
C GLY A 94 13.16 1.74 1.80
N TYR A 95 13.90 2.78 2.20
CA TYR A 95 13.34 4.06 2.60
C TYR A 95 14.28 5.21 2.23
N PHE A 96 13.71 6.41 2.13
CA PHE A 96 14.43 7.66 1.96
C PHE A 96 14.34 8.48 3.24
N THR A 97 15.42 9.21 3.54
CA THR A 97 15.47 10.15 4.66
C THR A 97 15.75 11.56 4.17
N GLY A 98 15.41 12.57 4.96
CA GLY A 98 15.66 13.98 4.66
C GLY A 98 15.62 14.86 5.90
#